data_AF-A0A855WXJ8-F1
#
_entry.id   AF-A0A855WXJ8-F1
#
_cell.length_a   1.000
_cell.length_b   1.000
_cell.length_c   1.000
_cell.angle_alpha   90.00
_cell.angle_beta   90.00
_cell.angle_gamma   90.00
#
_symmetry.space_group_name_H-M   'P 1'
#
loop_
_entity.id
_entity.type
_entity.pdbx_description
1 polymer ?
#
loop_
_entity_poly.entity_id
_entity_poly.type
_entity_poly.pdbx_seq_one_letter_code
_entity_poly.pdbx_strand_id
1 'polypeptide(L)'
;MTIRDQNLETIAPILATFKIHQTAGVDDLKDTNLGQPVMLTGSNEVGPITVGGQLLGKLIALTLTDADSGKRTATVQIGGICRLAVSATIPSVGNRVIGGTAGTIKQATVLTGYDPAGGNIARGTVIEVNGTTDCVLLLN
;
A
#
# COMPACT_ATOMS: atom_id res chain seq x y z
N MET A 1 -16.59 16.66 9.82
CA MET A 1 -16.53 15.18 9.80
C MET A 1 -15.99 14.76 11.15
N THR A 2 -16.79 14.08 11.98
CA THR A 2 -16.27 13.46 13.20
C THR A 2 -15.61 12.13 12.81
N ILE A 3 -14.40 11.89 13.31
CA ILE A 3 -13.71 10.61 13.10
C ILE A 3 -14.54 9.55 13.81
N ARG A 4 -14.83 8.44 13.12
CA ARG A 4 -15.55 7.31 13.71
C ARG A 4 -14.68 6.70 14.80
N ASP A 5 -15.23 6.45 15.99
CA ASP A 5 -14.52 5.72 17.04
C ASP A 5 -14.13 4.33 16.53
N GLN A 6 -12.82 4.03 16.57
CA GLN A 6 -12.26 2.75 16.15
C GLN A 6 -11.67 2.03 17.35
N ASN A 7 -12.09 0.78 17.58
CA ASN A 7 -11.48 -0.06 18.60
C ASN A 7 -10.16 -0.65 18.07
N LEU A 8 -9.06 0.07 18.29
CA LEU A 8 -7.73 -0.32 17.81
C LEU A 8 -7.24 -1.67 18.39
N GLU A 9 -7.75 -2.10 19.55
CA GLU A 9 -7.35 -3.35 20.20
C GLU A 9 -7.79 -4.59 19.43
N THR A 10 -8.82 -4.46 18.59
CA THR A 10 -9.34 -5.56 17.75
C THR A 10 -8.71 -5.62 16.36
N ILE A 11 -7.86 -4.65 16.02
CA ILE A 11 -7.33 -4.49 14.66
C ILE A 11 -6.00 -5.24 14.54
N ALA A 12 -6.07 -6.49 14.07
CA ALA A 12 -4.90 -7.29 13.74
C ALA A 12 -4.43 -7.04 12.29
N PRO A 13 -3.11 -7.14 12.01
CA PRO A 13 -2.61 -7.10 10.65
C PRO A 13 -3.11 -8.32 9.86
N ILE A 14 -3.65 -8.07 8.66
CA ILE A 14 -4.00 -9.13 7.72
C ILE A 14 -2.85 -9.26 6.73
N LEU A 15 -2.21 -10.43 6.70
CA LEU A 15 -1.09 -10.73 5.81
C LEU A 15 -1.54 -11.65 4.69
N ALA A 16 -1.15 -11.33 3.46
CA ALA A 16 -1.39 -12.15 2.29
C ALA A 16 -0.10 -12.28 1.46
N THR A 17 0.07 -13.43 0.81
CA THR A 17 1.25 -13.73 0.00
C THR A 17 0.91 -13.66 -1.48
N PHE A 18 1.77 -12.98 -2.25
CA PHE A 18 1.60 -12.75 -3.67
C PHE A 18 2.86 -13.19 -4.44
N LYS A 19 2.68 -13.53 -5.72
CA LYS A 19 3.79 -13.61 -6.66
C LYS A 19 4.34 -12.20 -6.90
N ILE A 20 5.65 -12.08 -7.04
CA ILE A 20 6.30 -10.81 -7.34
C ILE A 20 6.27 -10.60 -8.85
N HIS A 21 5.91 -9.39 -9.29
CA HIS A 21 6.00 -9.02 -10.69
C HIS A 21 7.46 -9.00 -11.14
N GLN A 22 7.74 -9.49 -12.35
CA GLN A 22 9.09 -9.55 -12.90
C GLN A 22 9.18 -8.79 -14.21
N THR A 23 10.13 -7.86 -14.29
CA THR A 23 10.54 -7.22 -15.55
C THR A 23 11.75 -7.94 -16.11
N ALA A 24 11.66 -8.40 -17.36
CA ALA A 24 12.74 -9.13 -18.05
C ALA A 24 13.31 -10.32 -17.26
N GLY A 25 12.46 -11.02 -16.49
CA GLY A 25 12.84 -12.18 -15.68
C GLY A 25 13.50 -11.82 -14.33
N VAL A 26 13.46 -10.55 -13.93
CA VAL A 26 14.02 -10.07 -12.66
C VAL A 26 12.90 -9.53 -11.77
N ASP A 27 12.86 -9.94 -10.50
CA ASP A 27 11.90 -9.41 -9.52
C ASP A 27 11.94 -7.89 -9.43
N ASP A 28 10.78 -7.25 -9.54
CA ASP A 28 10.67 -5.79 -9.40
C ASP A 28 10.76 -5.33 -7.94
N LEU A 29 10.51 -6.24 -6.99
CA LEU A 29 10.68 -5.99 -5.55
C LEU A 29 11.99 -6.57 -5.03
N LYS A 30 12.71 -5.75 -4.28
CA LYS A 30 13.99 -6.06 -3.63
C LYS A 30 13.88 -5.86 -2.12
N ASP A 31 14.88 -6.33 -1.38
CA ASP A 31 14.89 -6.21 0.09
C ASP A 31 14.93 -4.73 0.53
N THR A 32 15.47 -3.84 -0.30
CA THR A 32 15.43 -2.38 -0.11
C THR A 32 14.02 -1.79 -0.19
N ASN A 33 13.03 -2.56 -0.69
CA ASN A 33 11.63 -2.16 -0.74
C ASN A 33 10.82 -2.63 0.48
N LEU A 34 11.41 -3.36 1.41
CA LEU A 34 10.72 -3.77 2.63
C LEU A 34 10.19 -2.55 3.38
N GLY A 35 8.92 -2.63 3.80
CA GLY A 35 8.21 -1.55 4.45
C GLY A 35 7.61 -0.50 3.51
N GLN A 36 7.84 -0.58 2.20
CA GLN A 36 7.24 0.32 1.21
C GLN A 36 5.81 -0.10 0.83
N PRO A 37 4.98 0.85 0.39
CA PRO A 37 3.70 0.57 -0.26
C PRO A 37 3.89 -0.21 -1.57
N VAL A 38 2.97 -1.12 -1.82
CA VAL A 38 2.93 -1.93 -3.04
C VAL A 38 1.55 -1.90 -3.69
N MET A 39 1.47 -2.32 -4.95
CA MET A 39 0.21 -2.43 -5.69
C MET A 39 0.11 -3.77 -6.44
N LEU A 40 -1.11 -4.13 -6.82
CA LEU A 40 -1.33 -5.22 -7.77
C LEU A 40 -1.02 -4.73 -9.19
N THR A 41 -0.36 -5.58 -9.97
CA THR A 41 -0.15 -5.41 -11.41
C THR A 41 -1.22 -6.17 -12.20
N GLY A 42 -1.21 -6.03 -13.54
CA GLY A 42 -2.22 -6.63 -14.42
C GLY A 42 -2.30 -8.16 -14.41
N SER A 43 -1.36 -8.85 -13.74
CA SER A 43 -1.30 -10.31 -13.65
C SER A 43 -1.60 -10.86 -12.24
N ASN A 44 -2.24 -10.06 -11.37
CA ASN A 44 -2.42 -10.39 -9.94
C ASN A 44 -1.10 -10.66 -9.21
N GLU A 45 -0.02 -10.05 -9.69
CA GLU A 45 1.29 -10.05 -9.07
C GLU A 45 1.46 -8.74 -8.31
N VAL A 46 2.35 -8.73 -7.32
CA VAL A 46 2.66 -7.53 -6.57
C VAL A 46 3.94 -6.89 -7.08
N GLY A 47 3.92 -5.57 -7.22
CA GLY A 47 5.06 -4.77 -7.64
C GLY A 47 5.19 -3.46 -6.86
N PRO A 48 6.25 -2.69 -7.12
CA PRO A 48 6.41 -1.35 -6.58
C PRO A 48 5.18 -0.48 -6.87
N ILE A 49 4.75 0.34 -5.92
CA ILE A 49 3.65 1.26 -6.16
C ILE A 49 4.07 2.35 -7.17
N THR A 50 3.19 2.63 -8.14
CA THR A 50 3.37 3.72 -9.11
C THR A 50 2.64 4.98 -8.66
N VAL A 51 3.04 6.13 -9.21
CA VAL A 51 2.36 7.41 -8.91
C VAL A 51 0.91 7.33 -9.38
N GLY A 52 -0.03 7.53 -8.45
CA GLY A 52 -1.46 7.39 -8.72
C GLY A 52 -1.96 5.94 -8.75
N GLY A 53 -1.10 4.96 -8.49
CA GLY A 53 -1.49 3.55 -8.40
C GLY A 53 -2.37 3.27 -7.18
N GLN A 54 -3.20 2.23 -7.28
CA GLN A 54 -4.01 1.76 -6.16
C GLN A 54 -3.13 1.04 -5.13
N LEU A 55 -3.15 1.52 -3.89
CA LEU A 55 -2.44 0.86 -2.78
C LEU A 55 -3.06 -0.50 -2.47
N LEU A 56 -2.25 -1.56 -2.52
CA LEU A 56 -2.60 -2.87 -1.99
C LEU A 56 -2.34 -2.95 -0.48
N GLY A 57 -1.16 -2.50 -0.05
CA GLY A 57 -0.72 -2.64 1.32
C GLY A 57 0.77 -2.35 1.50
N LYS A 58 1.33 -2.79 2.63
CA LYS A 58 2.76 -2.64 2.98
C LYS A 58 3.52 -3.94 2.72
N LEU A 59 4.66 -3.89 2.05
CA LEU A 59 5.53 -5.05 1.90
C LEU A 59 6.18 -5.41 3.25
N ILE A 60 5.99 -6.65 3.72
CA ILE A 60 6.49 -7.12 5.02
C ILE A 60 7.68 -8.06 4.86
N ALA A 61 7.64 -8.96 3.88
CA ALA A 61 8.72 -9.92 3.67
C ALA A 61 8.83 -10.32 2.19
N LEU A 62 10.04 -10.73 1.81
CA LEU A 62 10.32 -11.44 0.57
C LEU A 62 10.91 -12.80 0.92
N THR A 63 10.25 -13.87 0.50
CA THR A 63 10.60 -15.24 0.89
C THR A 63 10.88 -16.07 -0.34
N LEU A 64 12.03 -16.76 -0.35
CA LEU A 64 12.36 -17.74 -1.38
C LEU A 64 11.37 -18.91 -1.33
N THR A 65 10.97 -19.40 -2.50
CA THR A 65 10.17 -20.62 -2.59
C THR A 65 11.07 -21.82 -2.90
N ASP A 66 10.77 -22.97 -2.29
CA ASP A 66 11.49 -24.23 -2.54
C ASP A 66 11.32 -24.74 -3.99
N ALA A 67 10.36 -24.20 -4.74
CA ALA A 67 10.17 -24.45 -6.17
C ALA A 67 11.03 -23.49 -7.02
N ASP A 68 12.19 -23.99 -7.46
CA ASP A 68 13.07 -23.48 -8.52
C ASP A 68 13.72 -22.08 -8.38
N SER A 69 15.06 -22.07 -8.52
CA SER A 69 15.86 -21.04 -9.20
C SER A 69 15.56 -19.57 -8.86
N GLY A 70 15.45 -19.22 -7.58
CA GLY A 70 15.41 -17.82 -7.14
C GLY A 70 14.06 -17.12 -7.27
N LYS A 71 12.97 -17.86 -7.48
CA LYS A 71 11.62 -17.28 -7.39
C LYS A 71 11.28 -16.91 -5.95
N ARG A 72 10.91 -15.65 -5.74
CA ARG A 72 10.49 -15.13 -4.45
C ARG A 72 8.99 -14.84 -4.43
N THR A 73 8.42 -14.95 -3.25
CA THR A 73 7.06 -14.50 -2.93
C THR A 73 7.13 -13.32 -2.00
N ALA A 74 6.14 -12.44 -2.11
CA ALA A 74 6.04 -11.25 -1.29
C ALA A 74 4.89 -11.39 -0.30
N THR A 75 5.17 -11.21 0.98
CA THR A 75 4.16 -11.10 2.02
C THR A 75 3.81 -9.62 2.20
N VAL A 76 2.53 -9.30 2.07
CA VAL A 76 1.99 -7.95 2.13
C VAL A 76 0.99 -7.85 3.26
N GLN A 77 1.11 -6.81 4.09
CA GLN A 77 0.07 -6.41 5.02
C GLN A 77 -1.00 -5.64 4.24
N ILE A 78 -2.13 -6.31 3.99
CA ILE A 78 -3.25 -5.78 3.20
C ILE A 78 -4.37 -5.20 4.06
N GLY A 79 -4.33 -5.46 5.38
CA GLY A 79 -5.33 -5.00 6.34
C GLY A 79 -4.71 -4.63 7.69
N GLY A 80 -5.49 -3.92 8.49
CA GLY A 80 -5.08 -3.44 9.80
C GLY A 80 -4.28 -2.14 9.74
N ILE A 81 -3.54 -1.83 10.80
CA ILE A 81 -2.83 -0.54 10.94
C ILE A 81 -1.40 -0.67 10.41
N CYS A 82 -0.99 0.25 9.54
CA CYS A 82 0.39 0.33 9.08
C CYS A 82 0.87 1.79 8.98
N ARG A 83 2.19 1.98 9.08
CA ARG A 83 2.86 3.27 8.83
C ARG A 83 3.59 3.22 7.49
N LEU A 84 3.35 4.22 6.65
CA LEU A 84 3.90 4.36 5.31
C LEU A 84 4.47 5.75 5.08
N ALA A 85 5.62 5.84 4.41
CA ALA A 85 6.24 7.10 4.05
C ALA A 85 5.37 7.88 3.06
N VAL A 86 5.38 9.21 3.16
CA VAL A 86 4.59 10.10 2.30
C VAL A 86 5.46 10.89 1.34
N SER A 87 4.91 11.23 0.19
CA SER A 87 5.45 12.25 -0.72
C SER A 87 4.35 13.24 -1.12
N ALA A 88 4.76 14.27 -1.87
CA ALA A 88 3.96 15.46 -2.15
C ALA A 88 2.50 15.20 -2.57
N THR A 89 1.69 16.18 -2.15
CA THR A 89 0.31 16.11 -1.62
C THR A 89 0.22 15.26 -0.34
N ILE A 90 0.68 15.83 0.79
CA ILE A 90 0.68 15.18 2.11
C ILE A 90 -0.77 14.97 2.61
N PRO A 91 -1.15 13.76 3.03
CA PRO A 91 -2.49 13.50 3.58
C PRO A 91 -2.75 14.22 4.90
N SER A 92 -4.02 14.48 5.19
CA SER A 92 -4.52 14.85 6.53
C SER A 92 -5.27 13.66 7.16
N VAL A 93 -5.48 13.69 8.47
CA VAL A 93 -6.31 12.68 9.16
C VAL A 93 -7.71 12.62 8.54
N GLY A 94 -8.21 11.40 8.31
CA GLY A 94 -9.47 11.12 7.63
C GLY A 94 -9.34 11.02 6.11
N ASN A 95 -8.24 11.48 5.51
CA ASN A 95 -8.02 11.33 4.06
C ASN A 95 -7.73 9.87 3.69
N ARG A 96 -7.99 9.56 2.43
CA ARG A 96 -7.56 8.33 1.77
C ARG A 96 -6.30 8.58 0.95
N VAL A 97 -5.60 7.52 0.57
CA VAL A 97 -4.31 7.62 -0.11
C VAL A 97 -4.25 6.80 -1.40
N ILE A 98 -3.33 7.19 -2.26
CA ILE A 98 -2.91 6.50 -3.49
C ILE A 98 -1.38 6.50 -3.56
N GLY A 99 -0.83 5.82 -4.56
CA GLY A 99 0.61 5.79 -4.81
C GLY A 99 1.22 7.17 -5.01
N GLY A 100 2.30 7.43 -4.29
CA GLY A 100 3.16 8.59 -4.44
C GLY A 100 4.38 8.29 -5.31
N THR A 101 5.39 9.15 -5.23
CA THR A 101 6.67 8.94 -5.91
C THR A 101 7.63 8.10 -5.07
N ALA A 102 8.55 7.37 -5.71
CA ALA A 102 9.66 6.71 -5.03
C ALA A 102 9.27 5.78 -3.85
N GLY A 103 8.26 4.93 -4.03
CA GLY A 103 7.87 3.97 -2.98
C GLY A 103 7.24 4.64 -1.76
N THR A 104 6.45 5.68 -1.98
CA THR A 104 5.68 6.37 -0.93
C THR A 104 4.21 6.42 -1.31
N ILE A 105 3.39 6.95 -0.41
CA ILE A 105 1.99 7.28 -0.67
C ILE A 105 1.77 8.79 -0.70
N LYS A 106 0.63 9.21 -1.24
CA LYS A 106 0.17 10.61 -1.21
C LYS A 106 -1.34 10.67 -1.04
N GLN A 107 -1.84 11.85 -0.73
CA GLN A 107 -3.28 12.09 -0.64
C GLN A 107 -3.96 11.75 -1.96
N ALA A 108 -5.05 10.99 -1.87
CA ALA A 108 -5.92 10.76 -3.01
C ALA A 108 -6.66 12.06 -3.38
N THR A 109 -6.79 12.33 -4.67
CA THR A 109 -7.60 13.46 -5.15
C THR A 109 -9.03 13.31 -4.65
N VAL A 110 -9.58 14.37 -4.06
CA VAL A 110 -10.97 14.39 -3.61
C VAL A 110 -11.87 14.27 -4.84
N LEU A 111 -12.77 13.29 -4.83
CA LEU A 111 -13.79 13.18 -5.87
C LEU A 111 -14.79 14.33 -5.69
N THR A 112 -15.10 15.02 -6.77
CA THR A 112 -16.14 16.07 -6.81
C THR A 112 -17.55 15.49 -7.04
N GLY A 113 -17.68 14.16 -7.09
CA GLY A 113 -18.93 13.45 -7.38
C GLY A 113 -18.87 11.98 -6.96
N TYR A 114 -19.66 11.13 -7.61
CA TYR A 114 -19.69 9.68 -7.35
C TYR A 114 -18.39 8.99 -7.78
N ASP A 115 -18.19 7.76 -7.27
CA ASP A 115 -17.06 6.93 -7.70
C ASP A 115 -17.10 6.72 -9.23
N PRO A 116 -15.96 6.84 -9.92
CA PRO A 116 -15.90 6.68 -11.36
C PRO A 116 -16.20 5.24 -11.79
N ALA A 117 -16.54 5.04 -13.06
CA ALA A 117 -16.63 3.70 -13.63
C ALA A 117 -15.28 2.95 -13.46
N GLY A 118 -15.32 1.76 -12.87
CA GLY A 118 -14.11 1.02 -12.45
C GLY A 118 -13.74 1.19 -10.97
N GLY A 119 -14.46 2.03 -10.22
CA GLY A 119 -14.30 2.21 -8.78
C GLY A 119 -13.23 3.23 -8.38
N ASN A 120 -13.23 3.59 -7.10
CA ASN A 120 -12.28 4.54 -6.55
C ASN A 120 -11.00 3.85 -6.10
N ILE A 121 -9.86 4.29 -6.64
CA ILE A 121 -8.54 3.76 -6.32
C ILE A 121 -8.02 4.21 -4.94
N ALA A 122 -8.67 5.21 -4.32
CA ALA A 122 -8.29 5.71 -3.00
C ALA A 122 -8.53 4.66 -1.92
N ARG A 123 -7.47 4.30 -1.19
CA ARG A 123 -7.49 3.23 -0.18
C ARG A 123 -7.04 3.72 1.18
N GLY A 124 -7.42 2.96 2.21
CA GLY A 124 -7.11 3.22 3.61
C GLY A 124 -7.76 4.48 4.18
N THR A 125 -7.63 4.68 5.49
CA THR A 125 -7.98 5.93 6.17
C THR A 125 -6.80 6.36 7.02
N VAL A 126 -6.31 7.59 6.81
CA VAL A 126 -5.23 8.16 7.61
C VAL A 126 -5.75 8.46 9.01
N ILE A 127 -5.05 7.98 10.03
CA ILE A 127 -5.40 8.17 11.44
C ILE A 127 -4.36 9.02 12.20
N GLU A 128 -3.15 9.15 11.68
CA GLU A 128 -2.07 9.98 12.23
C GLU A 128 -1.17 10.47 11.09
N VAL A 129 -0.64 11.69 11.17
CA VAL A 129 0.30 12.27 10.19
C VAL A 129 1.52 12.81 10.94
N ASN A 130 2.70 12.34 10.57
CA ASN A 130 3.97 12.82 11.12
C ASN A 130 4.64 13.78 10.12
N GLY A 131 4.16 15.02 10.10
CA GLY A 131 4.67 16.07 9.22
C GLY A 131 4.67 15.65 7.75
N THR A 132 5.83 15.72 7.11
CA THR A 132 6.03 15.31 5.70
C THR A 132 6.77 13.98 5.56
N THR A 133 6.91 13.22 6.64
CA THR A 133 7.75 12.01 6.68
C THR A 133 6.92 10.77 6.40
N ASP A 134 5.88 10.55 7.19
CA ASP A 134 5.04 9.37 7.11
C ASP A 134 3.63 9.63 7.67
N CYS A 135 2.74 8.68 7.43
CA CYS A 135 1.45 8.64 8.10
C CYS A 135 1.03 7.23 8.47
N VAL A 136 0.17 7.13 9.47
CA VAL A 136 -0.44 5.89 9.93
C VAL A 136 -1.80 5.74 9.27
N LEU A 137 -2.05 4.56 8.72
CA LEU A 137 -3.27 4.23 7.99
C LEU A 137 -3.93 3.00 8.59
N LEU A 138 -5.24 3.05 8.68
CA LEU A 138 -6.07 1.85 8.76
C LEU A 138 -6.37 1.37 7.33
N LEU A 139 -5.99 0.13 7.02
CA LEU A 139 -6.35 -0.60 5.81
C LEU A 139 -7.54 -1.52 6.11
N ASN A 140 -8.63 -1.32 5.36
CA ASN A 140 -9.86 -2.12 5.40
C ASN A 140 -9.94 -3.04 4.19
#